data_AF-A0A4R4NXA3-F1
#
_entry.id   AF-A0A4R4NXA3-F1
#
_cell.length_a   1.000
_cell.length_b   1.000
_cell.length_c   1.000
_cell.angle_alpha   90.00
_cell.angle_beta   90.00
_cell.angle_gamma   90.00
#
_symmetry.space_group_name_H-M   'P 1'
#
loop_
_entity.id
_entity.type
_entity.pdbx_description
1 polymer ?
#
loop_
_entity_poly.entity_id
_entity_poly.type
_entity_poly.pdbx_seq_one_letter_code
_entity_poly.pdbx_strand_id
1 'polypeptide(L)'
;MTDIQTVAGPVDSGALGRTLVHEHIFVLGEEYRQNYQHDWDEDEKVEQAVRDLNELKSLGIDTIIDPTVLGLGRFIPRIKRIAARTDLNIVVATGLYTFNDLPHQFLSRGPGLLIDIEEPLTDLFVRDLTQGIGDTGVRAATLKCAIDAQGLTPGVERTMRAVARALRQRIDTLVGLVRRGYAESIVVSHDASCFIDFVSVEERPQLGEKWNYRTISTEVIPALLKAGVTESTIETILVDNPRRYFEGVRA
;
A
#
# COMPACT_ATOMS: atom_id res chain seq x y z
N MET A 1 0.25 -19.09 15.85
CA MET A 1 -0.17 -17.75 15.41
C MET A 1 1.05 -16.85 15.51
N THR A 2 1.19 -15.90 14.59
CA THR A 2 2.44 -15.16 14.35
C THR A 2 2.23 -13.68 14.65
N ASP A 3 3.15 -13.05 15.37
CA ASP A 3 3.08 -11.62 15.68
C ASP A 3 3.43 -10.77 14.45
N ILE A 4 2.49 -9.96 14.00
CA ILE A 4 2.62 -9.04 12.87
C ILE A 4 2.90 -7.65 13.38
N GLN A 5 3.96 -7.02 12.89
CA GLN A 5 4.32 -5.66 13.30
C GLN A 5 3.40 -4.64 12.64
N THR A 6 2.70 -3.86 13.47
CA THR A 6 1.96 -2.68 13.02
C THR A 6 2.58 -1.41 13.61
N VAL A 7 2.17 -0.25 13.11
CA VAL A 7 2.61 1.06 13.62
C VAL A 7 2.24 1.26 15.09
N ALA A 8 1.11 0.71 15.55
CA ALA A 8 0.64 0.81 16.92
C ALA A 8 1.22 -0.27 17.85
N GLY A 9 1.98 -1.23 17.31
CA GLY A 9 2.53 -2.37 18.04
C GLY A 9 2.24 -3.71 17.35
N PRO A 10 2.80 -4.81 17.87
CA PRO A 10 2.52 -6.14 17.34
C PRO A 10 1.05 -6.53 17.55
N VAL A 11 0.46 -7.19 16.55
CA VAL A 11 -0.86 -7.85 16.63
C VAL A 11 -0.75 -9.30 16.20
N ASP A 12 -1.59 -10.17 16.74
CA ASP A 12 -1.65 -11.57 16.31
C ASP A 12 -2.12 -11.68 14.85
N SER A 13 -1.59 -12.63 14.08
CA SER A 13 -1.99 -12.87 12.69
C SER A 13 -3.49 -13.17 12.51
N GLY A 14 -4.16 -13.73 13.53
CA GLY A 14 -5.60 -13.92 13.57
C GLY A 14 -6.40 -12.63 13.85
N ALA A 15 -5.74 -11.56 14.32
CA ALA A 15 -6.34 -10.26 14.59
C ALA A 15 -6.22 -9.27 13.41
N LEU A 16 -5.66 -9.69 12.27
CA LEU A 16 -5.58 -8.86 11.07
C LEU A 16 -6.97 -8.54 10.48
N GLY A 17 -7.95 -9.44 10.62
CA GLY A 17 -9.28 -9.26 10.04
C GLY A 17 -9.23 -8.98 8.53
N ARG A 18 -10.19 -8.19 8.03
CA ARG A 18 -10.27 -7.84 6.60
C ARG A 18 -9.14 -6.90 6.23
N THR A 19 -8.26 -7.36 5.35
CA THR A 19 -6.98 -6.74 5.06
C THR A 19 -6.86 -6.32 3.60
N LEU A 20 -6.52 -5.06 3.38
CA LEU A 20 -6.09 -4.55 2.07
C LEU A 20 -4.56 -4.54 2.02
N VAL A 21 -3.98 -5.37 1.15
CA VAL A 21 -2.54 -5.70 1.18
C VAL A 21 -1.63 -4.69 0.46
N HIS A 22 -2.21 -3.69 -0.21
CA HIS A 22 -1.47 -2.63 -0.88
C HIS A 22 -2.33 -1.37 -0.98
N GLU A 23 -2.10 -0.44 -0.06
CA GLU A 23 -2.66 0.91 -0.03
C GLU A 23 -1.55 1.91 0.30
N HIS A 24 -1.67 3.20 0.01
CA HIS A 24 -0.63 4.18 0.35
C HIS A 24 -1.22 5.31 1.20
N ILE A 25 -0.72 5.63 2.38
CA ILE A 25 -1.31 6.76 3.13
C ILE A 25 -0.85 8.09 2.49
N PHE A 26 0.46 8.24 2.27
CA PHE A 26 1.07 9.41 1.63
C PHE A 26 2.08 8.97 0.58
N VAL A 27 1.98 9.54 -0.63
CA VAL A 27 3.03 9.45 -1.66
C VAL A 27 3.46 10.85 -2.03
N LEU A 28 4.73 11.20 -1.77
CA LEU A 28 5.25 12.53 -2.10
C LEU A 28 6.78 12.61 -2.21
N GLY A 29 7.28 13.63 -2.89
CA GLY A 29 8.69 14.04 -2.87
C GLY A 29 8.93 15.02 -1.73
N GLU A 30 9.67 14.62 -0.69
CA GLU A 30 9.85 15.44 0.53
C GLU A 30 10.58 16.76 0.26
N GLU A 31 11.61 16.75 -0.61
CA GLU A 31 12.28 17.99 -1.04
C GLU A 31 11.33 18.90 -1.82
N TYR A 32 10.49 18.32 -2.69
CA TYR A 32 9.51 19.09 -3.46
C TYR A 32 8.45 19.71 -2.54
N ARG A 33 7.92 18.93 -1.60
CA ARG A 33 6.96 19.37 -0.58
C ARG A 33 7.49 20.56 0.22
N GLN A 34 8.71 20.46 0.75
CA GLN A 34 9.28 21.51 1.61
C GLN A 34 9.53 22.82 0.86
N ASN A 35 9.90 22.75 -0.42
CA ASN A 35 10.33 23.94 -1.17
C ASN A 35 9.24 24.56 -2.04
N TYR A 36 8.27 23.77 -2.51
CA TYR A 36 7.34 24.19 -3.56
C TYR A 36 5.86 23.96 -3.25
N GLN A 37 5.52 23.18 -2.22
CA GLN A 37 4.12 23.02 -1.77
C GLN A 37 3.83 23.98 -0.62
N HIS A 38 3.75 25.27 -0.94
CA HIS A 38 3.55 26.33 0.06
C HIS A 38 2.19 26.27 0.77
N ASP A 39 1.23 25.53 0.22
CA ASP A 39 -0.09 25.26 0.77
C ASP A 39 -0.14 23.97 1.63
N TRP A 40 1.01 23.34 1.89
CA TRP A 40 1.07 22.17 2.76
C TRP A 40 0.86 22.53 4.23
N ASP A 41 -0.27 22.10 4.78
CA ASP A 41 -0.51 22.04 6.22
C ASP A 41 -0.44 20.58 6.71
N GLU A 42 0.56 20.27 7.54
CA GLU A 42 0.78 18.91 8.05
C GLU A 42 -0.39 18.39 8.90
N ASP A 43 -1.01 19.26 9.69
CA ASP A 43 -2.09 18.88 10.59
C ASP A 43 -3.38 18.64 9.81
N GLU A 44 -3.72 19.50 8.85
CA GLU A 44 -4.87 19.30 7.96
C GLU A 44 -4.74 18.00 7.15
N LYS A 45 -3.54 17.68 6.66
CA LYS A 45 -3.29 16.43 5.92
C LYS A 45 -3.42 15.20 6.83
N VAL A 46 -2.92 15.26 8.06
CA VAL A 46 -3.13 14.21 9.06
C VAL A 46 -4.62 14.04 9.37
N GLU A 47 -5.36 15.13 9.58
CA GLU A 47 -6.81 15.10 9.82
C GLU A 47 -7.56 14.47 8.65
N GLN A 48 -7.19 14.80 7.41
CA GLN A 48 -7.79 14.18 6.23
C GLN A 48 -7.53 12.68 6.17
N ALA A 49 -6.28 12.25 6.38
CA ALA A 49 -5.94 10.83 6.39
C ALA A 49 -6.70 10.07 7.49
N VAL A 50 -6.83 10.65 8.69
CA VAL A 50 -7.62 10.06 9.79
C VAL A 50 -9.09 9.90 9.38
N ARG A 51 -9.69 10.90 8.72
CA ARG A 51 -11.07 10.79 8.22
C ARG A 51 -11.22 9.66 7.20
N ASP A 52 -10.34 9.60 6.21
CA ASP A 52 -10.40 8.60 5.13
C ASP A 52 -10.21 7.17 5.68
N LEU A 53 -9.27 6.98 6.61
CA LEU A 53 -9.00 5.67 7.21
C LEU A 53 -10.11 5.24 8.17
N ASN A 54 -10.74 6.17 8.89
CA ASN A 54 -11.91 5.84 9.72
C ASN A 54 -13.16 5.54 8.88
N GLU A 55 -13.33 6.19 7.71
CA GLU A 55 -14.33 5.79 6.73
C GLU A 55 -14.06 4.34 6.26
N LEU A 56 -12.82 4.03 5.90
CA LEU A 56 -12.42 2.68 5.50
C LEU A 56 -12.69 1.63 6.60
N LYS A 57 -12.37 1.95 7.86
CA LYS A 57 -12.70 1.11 9.01
C LYS A 57 -14.21 0.90 9.17
N SER A 58 -15.02 1.94 8.97
CA SER A 58 -16.48 1.85 9.02
C SER A 58 -17.09 0.97 7.92
N LEU A 59 -16.35 0.77 6.82
CA LEU A 59 -16.71 -0.16 5.75
C LEU A 59 -16.27 -1.61 6.04
N GLY A 60 -15.80 -1.90 7.26
CA GLY A 60 -15.44 -3.24 7.71
C GLY A 60 -14.06 -3.71 7.25
N ILE A 61 -13.14 -2.80 6.96
CA ILE A 61 -11.71 -3.14 6.78
C ILE A 61 -11.01 -2.98 8.13
N ASP A 62 -10.19 -3.96 8.51
CA ASP A 62 -9.51 -3.99 9.80
C ASP A 62 -8.03 -3.63 9.69
N THR A 63 -7.41 -3.96 8.56
CA THR A 63 -5.97 -3.76 8.34
C THR A 63 -5.68 -3.21 6.94
N ILE A 64 -4.69 -2.33 6.85
CA ILE A 64 -4.04 -1.97 5.59
C ILE A 64 -2.54 -2.24 5.67
N ILE A 65 -1.94 -2.58 4.53
CA ILE A 65 -0.49 -2.58 4.35
C ILE A 65 -0.13 -1.34 3.51
N ASP A 66 0.70 -0.46 4.08
CA ASP A 66 1.29 0.70 3.42
C ASP A 66 2.69 0.39 2.87
N PRO A 67 2.86 0.12 1.55
CA PRO A 67 4.13 -0.15 0.94
C PRO A 67 4.83 1.13 0.45
N THR A 68 4.49 2.30 1.01
CA THR A 68 5.28 3.52 0.81
C THR A 68 6.66 3.32 1.44
N VAL A 69 7.69 3.27 0.60
CA VAL A 69 9.09 3.01 0.99
C VAL A 69 10.01 4.16 0.57
N LEU A 70 11.32 3.97 0.69
CA LEU A 70 12.30 4.93 0.18
C LEU A 70 12.05 5.16 -1.32
N GLY A 71 12.02 6.43 -1.74
CA GLY A 71 11.64 6.85 -3.08
C GLY A 71 10.19 7.35 -3.21
N LEU A 72 9.30 7.06 -2.24
CA LEU A 72 7.89 7.48 -2.26
C LEU A 72 7.51 8.49 -1.17
N GLY A 73 8.47 9.01 -0.41
CA GLY A 73 8.20 9.99 0.65
C GLY A 73 7.78 9.40 1.99
N ARG A 74 8.15 8.14 2.27
CA ARG A 74 7.85 7.49 3.56
C ARG A 74 8.31 8.35 4.74
N PHE A 75 7.37 8.75 5.60
CA PHE A 75 7.65 9.49 6.84
C PHE A 75 6.85 8.94 8.03
N ILE A 76 7.47 8.02 8.77
CA ILE A 76 6.81 7.26 9.86
C ILE A 76 6.28 8.10 11.02
N PRO A 77 6.90 9.22 11.46
CA PRO A 77 6.32 10.06 12.50
C PRO A 77 4.89 10.53 12.19
N ARG A 78 4.61 10.89 10.93
CA ARG A 78 3.25 11.22 10.46
C ARG A 78 2.31 10.02 10.58
N ILE A 79 2.76 8.84 10.15
CA ILE A 79 1.95 7.62 10.24
C ILE A 79 1.66 7.24 11.69
N LYS A 80 2.59 7.45 12.64
CA LYS A 80 2.32 7.24 14.08
C LYS A 80 1.22 8.16 14.61
N ARG A 81 1.20 9.44 14.20
CA ARG A 81 0.13 10.39 14.58
C ARG A 81 -1.24 9.92 14.08
N ILE A 82 -1.29 9.33 12.89
CA ILE A 82 -2.53 8.82 12.27
C ILE A 82 -2.96 7.51 12.93
N ALA A 83 -2.04 6.55 13.10
CA ALA A 83 -2.29 5.25 13.73
C ALA A 83 -2.83 5.39 15.16
N ALA A 84 -2.43 6.43 15.89
CA ALA A 84 -2.96 6.73 17.23
C ALA A 84 -4.43 7.21 17.24
N ARG A 85 -5.05 7.42 16.07
CA ARG A 85 -6.36 8.06 15.90
C ARG A 85 -7.32 7.27 15.02
N THR A 86 -7.00 6.02 14.72
CA THR A 86 -7.85 5.09 13.99
C THR A 86 -7.73 3.70 14.59
N ASP A 87 -8.81 2.92 14.55
CA ASP A 87 -8.83 1.52 14.99
C ASP A 87 -8.38 0.56 13.87
N LEU A 88 -7.86 1.11 12.77
CA LEU A 88 -7.28 0.35 11.67
C LEU A 88 -5.86 -0.08 12.03
N ASN A 89 -5.54 -1.36 11.87
CA ASN A 89 -4.15 -1.81 11.92
C ASN A 89 -3.42 -1.29 10.68
N ILE A 90 -2.28 -0.64 10.89
CA ILE A 90 -1.44 -0.13 9.79
C ILE A 90 -0.13 -0.91 9.82
N VAL A 91 0.07 -1.77 8.82
CA VAL A 91 1.33 -2.48 8.59
C VAL A 91 2.16 -1.67 7.60
N VAL A 92 3.44 -1.46 7.87
CA VAL A 92 4.33 -0.68 6.99
C VAL A 92 5.39 -1.55 6.34
N ALA A 93 5.85 -1.15 5.16
CA ALA A 93 6.92 -1.82 4.43
C ALA A 93 8.29 -1.15 4.60
N THR A 94 9.33 -1.92 4.32
CA THR A 94 10.65 -1.43 3.91
C THR A 94 10.95 -1.85 2.48
N GLY A 95 11.99 -1.28 1.89
CA GLY A 95 12.35 -1.50 0.51
C GLY A 95 12.63 -0.21 -0.23
N LEU A 96 12.55 -0.28 -1.56
CA LEU A 96 12.92 0.80 -2.45
C LEU A 96 11.97 0.84 -3.65
N TYR A 97 11.53 2.05 -3.98
CA TYR A 97 10.85 2.36 -5.24
C TYR A 97 11.78 3.24 -6.08
N THR A 98 12.01 2.86 -7.33
CA THR A 98 12.69 3.73 -8.29
C THR A 98 12.17 3.55 -9.71
N PHE A 99 12.23 4.63 -10.50
CA PHE A 99 11.85 4.63 -11.90
C PHE A 99 12.94 4.05 -12.82
N ASN A 100 14.22 4.33 -12.55
CA ASN A 100 15.29 3.93 -13.48
C ASN A 100 16.51 3.37 -12.75
N ASP A 101 17.12 4.19 -11.88
CA ASP A 101 18.36 3.87 -11.19
C ASP A 101 18.19 3.97 -9.68
N LEU A 102 19.16 3.47 -8.90
CA LEU A 102 19.15 3.66 -7.45
C LEU A 102 19.02 5.16 -7.10
N PRO A 103 18.41 5.51 -5.95
CA PRO A 103 18.46 6.87 -5.44
C PRO A 103 19.89 7.38 -5.44
N HIS A 104 20.06 8.69 -5.71
CA HIS A 104 21.36 9.32 -5.89
C HIS A 104 22.37 8.98 -4.78
N GLN A 105 21.88 8.79 -3.55
CA GLN A 105 22.67 8.44 -2.36
C GLN A 105 23.44 7.10 -2.50
N PHE A 106 22.98 6.19 -3.35
CA PHE A 106 23.55 4.85 -3.54
C PHE A 106 24.29 4.67 -4.87
N LEU A 107 24.23 5.64 -5.80
CA LEU A 107 24.85 5.51 -7.12
C LEU A 107 26.37 5.31 -7.10
N SER A 108 27.03 5.80 -6.06
CA SER A 108 28.50 5.73 -5.93
C SER A 108 28.98 4.81 -4.82
N ARG A 109 28.08 4.11 -4.10
CA ARG A 109 28.43 3.33 -2.90
C ARG A 109 27.75 1.98 -2.90
N GLY A 110 28.53 0.91 -2.89
CA GLY A 110 28.06 -0.48 -2.99
C GLY A 110 29.10 -1.38 -3.65
N PRO A 111 28.83 -2.68 -3.78
CA PRO A 111 29.83 -3.64 -4.23
C PRO A 111 30.35 -3.30 -5.64
N GLY A 112 31.65 -3.04 -5.76
CA GLY A 112 32.30 -2.70 -7.04
C GLY A 112 32.00 -1.29 -7.57
N LEU A 113 31.46 -0.38 -6.75
CA LEU A 113 31.25 1.03 -7.09
C LEU A 113 32.43 1.91 -6.65
N LEU A 114 32.35 3.23 -6.91
CA LEU A 114 33.40 4.20 -6.58
C LEU A 114 33.84 4.12 -5.11
N ILE A 115 32.88 3.96 -4.20
CA ILE A 115 33.12 3.61 -2.81
C ILE A 115 32.72 2.14 -2.64
N ASP A 116 33.72 1.27 -2.67
CA ASP A 116 33.53 -0.18 -2.59
C ASP A 116 33.26 -0.61 -1.15
N ILE A 117 32.00 -0.97 -0.89
CA ILE A 117 31.48 -1.42 0.40
C ILE A 117 30.45 -2.54 0.17
N GLU A 118 30.09 -3.27 1.22
CA GLU A 118 28.95 -4.20 1.17
C GLU A 118 27.63 -3.46 0.86
N GLU A 119 26.63 -4.20 0.34
CA GLU A 119 25.37 -3.65 -0.16
C GLU A 119 24.59 -2.88 0.92
N PRO A 120 24.59 -1.52 0.87
CA PRO A 120 23.98 -0.72 1.94
C PRO A 120 22.46 -0.86 2.02
N LEU A 121 21.77 -1.25 0.93
CA LEU A 121 20.32 -1.42 0.94
C LEU A 121 19.89 -2.65 1.75
N THR A 122 20.68 -3.72 1.72
CA THR A 122 20.36 -4.94 2.48
C THR A 122 20.37 -4.66 3.98
N ASP A 123 21.39 -3.95 4.46
CA ASP A 123 21.49 -3.56 5.87
C ASP A 123 20.32 -2.65 6.30
N LEU A 124 19.94 -1.69 5.45
CA LEU A 124 18.82 -0.80 5.71
C LEU A 124 17.51 -1.58 5.85
N PHE A 125 17.23 -2.50 4.92
CA PHE A 125 16.01 -3.30 4.93
C PHE A 125 15.96 -4.25 6.13
N VAL A 126 17.09 -4.90 6.45
CA VAL A 126 17.17 -5.79 7.63
C VAL A 126 16.99 -4.99 8.93
N ARG A 127 17.57 -3.79 9.04
CA ARG A 127 17.37 -2.93 10.21
C ARG A 127 15.91 -2.52 10.36
N ASP A 128 15.26 -2.09 9.29
CA ASP A 128 13.84 -1.69 9.32
C ASP A 128 12.93 -2.86 9.79
N LEU A 129 13.24 -4.10 9.36
CA LEU A 129 12.49 -5.30 9.72
C LEU A 129 12.75 -5.75 11.18
N THR A 130 13.99 -5.63 11.65
CA THR A 130 14.40 -6.24 12.93
C THR A 130 14.46 -5.28 14.10
N GLN A 131 14.79 -4.00 13.85
CA GLN A 131 15.04 -2.98 14.88
C GLN A 131 14.07 -1.79 14.77
N GLY A 132 13.74 -1.37 13.56
CA GLY A 132 12.78 -0.29 13.29
C GLY A 132 13.29 0.75 12.28
N ILE A 133 12.34 1.51 11.73
CA ILE A 133 12.58 2.52 10.69
C ILE A 133 13.06 3.82 11.34
N GLY A 134 14.27 4.26 11.00
CA GLY A 134 14.92 5.43 11.62
C GLY A 134 15.03 5.26 13.14
N ASP A 135 14.67 6.29 13.90
CA ASP A 135 14.63 6.26 15.38
C ASP A 135 13.20 6.09 15.93
N THR A 136 12.28 5.63 15.08
CA THR A 136 10.84 5.62 15.44
C THR A 136 10.42 4.42 16.29
N GLY A 137 11.23 3.36 16.33
CA GLY A 137 10.88 2.08 16.96
C GLY A 137 9.79 1.28 16.25
N VAL A 138 9.26 1.75 15.10
CA VAL A 138 8.27 1.04 14.29
C VAL A 138 8.98 0.11 13.33
N ARG A 139 8.63 -1.18 13.33
CA ARG A 139 9.23 -2.18 12.44
C ARG A 139 8.39 -2.38 11.18
N ALA A 140 9.06 -2.56 10.05
CA ALA A 140 8.41 -3.02 8.83
C ALA A 140 8.02 -4.51 8.97
N ALA A 141 6.97 -4.92 8.26
CA ALA A 141 6.58 -6.33 8.17
C ALA A 141 6.61 -6.88 6.73
N THR A 142 6.81 -6.02 5.73
CA THR A 142 6.85 -6.41 4.32
C THR A 142 8.00 -5.72 3.57
N LEU A 143 8.42 -6.34 2.47
CA LEU A 143 9.41 -5.78 1.54
C LEU A 143 8.71 -5.36 0.24
N LYS A 144 8.91 -4.11 -0.18
CA LYS A 144 8.45 -3.60 -1.48
C LYS A 144 9.65 -3.30 -2.37
N CYS A 145 9.64 -3.90 -3.56
CA CYS A 145 10.49 -3.50 -4.67
C CYS A 145 9.59 -3.19 -5.86
N ALA A 146 9.81 -2.03 -6.49
CA ALA A 146 9.12 -1.65 -7.72
C ALA A 146 10.11 -0.91 -8.62
N ILE A 147 10.08 -1.27 -9.90
CA ILE A 147 10.91 -0.74 -10.97
C ILE A 147 9.96 -0.30 -12.07
N ASP A 148 10.03 0.96 -12.51
CA ASP A 148 9.07 1.50 -13.48
C ASP A 148 9.70 2.49 -14.47
N ALA A 149 9.83 2.11 -15.74
CA ALA A 149 10.75 2.77 -16.66
C ALA A 149 10.34 4.19 -17.14
N GLN A 150 9.08 4.62 -17.08
CA GLN A 150 8.68 5.87 -17.78
C GLN A 150 7.63 6.79 -17.12
N GLY A 151 7.15 6.53 -15.89
CA GLY A 151 6.15 7.40 -15.26
C GLY A 151 4.85 7.53 -16.07
N LEU A 152 4.08 8.61 -15.89
CA LEU A 152 2.78 8.83 -16.55
C LEU A 152 2.91 9.21 -18.05
N THR A 153 3.52 8.36 -18.87
CA THR A 153 3.49 8.54 -20.33
C THR A 153 2.06 8.46 -20.87
N PRO A 154 1.77 8.98 -22.07
CA PRO A 154 0.47 8.79 -22.71
C PRO A 154 0.05 7.30 -22.80
N GLY A 155 1.01 6.37 -22.85
CA GLY A 155 0.75 4.93 -22.78
C GLY A 155 0.31 4.44 -21.40
N VAL A 156 0.95 4.92 -20.34
CA VAL A 156 0.59 4.62 -18.94
C VAL A 156 -0.76 5.26 -18.59
N GLU A 157 -1.00 6.52 -18.95
CA GLU A 157 -2.29 7.19 -18.78
C GLU A 157 -3.42 6.43 -19.51
N ARG A 158 -3.19 6.05 -20.78
CA ARG A 158 -4.14 5.24 -21.55
C ARG A 158 -4.36 3.88 -20.91
N THR A 159 -3.33 3.28 -20.33
CA THR A 159 -3.41 2.01 -19.59
C THR A 159 -4.21 2.18 -18.30
N MET A 160 -4.00 3.24 -17.50
CA MET A 160 -4.80 3.54 -16.31
C MET A 160 -6.28 3.75 -16.66
N ARG A 161 -6.59 4.49 -17.73
CA ARG A 161 -7.96 4.65 -18.23
C ARG A 161 -8.57 3.33 -18.72
N ALA A 162 -7.78 2.48 -19.39
CA ALA A 162 -8.21 1.15 -19.82
C ALA A 162 -8.47 0.21 -18.63
N VAL A 163 -7.60 0.25 -17.62
CA VAL A 163 -7.70 -0.42 -16.33
C VAL A 163 -9.00 -0.03 -15.60
N ALA A 164 -9.29 1.27 -15.52
CA ALA A 164 -10.53 1.78 -14.93
C ALA A 164 -11.78 1.30 -15.71
N ARG A 165 -11.74 1.31 -17.05
CA ARG A 165 -12.83 0.79 -17.90
C ARG A 165 -12.99 -0.73 -17.79
N ALA A 166 -11.89 -1.44 -17.56
CA ALA A 166 -11.86 -2.89 -17.42
C ALA A 166 -12.36 -3.37 -16.05
N LEU A 167 -12.76 -2.50 -15.11
CA LEU A 167 -13.26 -2.90 -13.79
C LEU A 167 -14.34 -3.99 -13.84
N ARG A 168 -15.27 -3.93 -14.80
CA ARG A 168 -16.26 -5.00 -15.02
C ARG A 168 -15.64 -6.31 -15.50
N GLN A 169 -14.68 -6.25 -16.43
CA GLN A 169 -13.91 -7.42 -16.88
C GLN A 169 -13.00 -7.97 -15.77
N ARG A 170 -12.53 -7.14 -14.82
CA ARG A 170 -11.79 -7.58 -13.63
C ARG A 170 -12.67 -8.38 -12.69
N ILE A 171 -13.92 -7.94 -12.47
CA ILE A 171 -14.91 -8.73 -11.71
C ILE A 171 -15.14 -10.08 -12.40
N ASP A 172 -15.37 -10.12 -13.71
CA ASP A 172 -15.53 -11.37 -14.45
C ASP A 172 -14.27 -12.26 -14.39
N THR A 173 -13.08 -11.64 -14.40
CA THR A 173 -11.80 -12.33 -14.25
C THR A 173 -11.66 -12.94 -12.86
N LEU A 174 -11.96 -12.19 -11.80
CA LEU A 174 -11.96 -12.68 -10.42
C LEU A 174 -12.94 -13.84 -10.25
N VAL A 175 -14.17 -13.70 -10.76
CA VAL A 175 -15.18 -14.77 -10.78
C VAL A 175 -14.64 -15.99 -11.54
N GLY A 176 -14.00 -15.78 -12.69
CA GLY A 176 -13.39 -16.85 -13.48
C GLY A 176 -12.26 -17.58 -12.74
N LEU A 177 -11.40 -16.86 -12.03
CA LEU A 177 -10.32 -17.43 -11.22
C LEU A 177 -10.88 -18.21 -10.03
N VAL A 178 -11.87 -17.66 -9.32
CA VAL A 178 -12.58 -18.33 -8.22
C VAL A 178 -13.22 -19.63 -8.71
N ARG A 179 -13.95 -19.59 -9.84
CA ARG A 179 -14.58 -20.80 -10.43
C ARG A 179 -13.57 -21.87 -10.85
N ARG A 180 -12.33 -21.49 -11.12
CA ARG A 180 -11.23 -22.40 -11.45
C ARG A 180 -10.48 -22.91 -10.21
N GLY A 181 -10.90 -22.52 -9.01
CA GLY A 181 -10.31 -22.99 -7.74
C GLY A 181 -9.16 -22.13 -7.22
N TYR A 182 -8.92 -20.94 -7.78
CA TYR A 182 -7.78 -20.09 -7.37
C TYR A 182 -8.09 -19.13 -6.21
N ALA A 183 -9.23 -19.28 -5.51
CA ALA A 183 -9.64 -18.38 -4.44
C ALA A 183 -8.56 -18.19 -3.37
N GLU A 184 -7.82 -19.25 -3.03
CA GLU A 184 -6.77 -19.25 -2.00
C GLU A 184 -5.46 -18.56 -2.44
N SER A 185 -5.39 -18.07 -3.68
CA SER A 185 -4.22 -17.38 -4.25
C SER A 185 -4.53 -15.94 -4.69
N ILE A 186 -5.68 -15.40 -4.30
CA ILE A 186 -6.14 -14.07 -4.72
C ILE A 186 -6.16 -13.11 -3.54
N VAL A 187 -5.46 -11.99 -3.67
CA VAL A 187 -5.63 -10.82 -2.80
C VAL A 187 -6.09 -9.65 -3.66
N VAL A 188 -6.82 -8.72 -3.05
CA VAL A 188 -7.30 -7.50 -3.73
C VAL A 188 -6.97 -6.27 -2.90
N SER A 189 -6.62 -5.19 -3.58
CA SER A 189 -6.36 -3.87 -3.01
C SER A 189 -6.58 -2.80 -4.07
N HIS A 190 -6.70 -1.54 -3.66
CA HIS A 190 -6.97 -0.43 -4.57
C HIS A 190 -5.70 0.15 -5.17
N ASP A 191 -4.58 0.11 -4.43
CA ASP A 191 -3.41 0.95 -4.69
C ASP A 191 -3.80 2.45 -4.67
N ALA A 192 -4.65 2.84 -3.70
CA ALA A 192 -5.12 4.21 -3.53
C ALA A 192 -4.28 4.97 -2.51
N SER A 193 -4.43 6.30 -2.49
CA SER A 193 -3.80 7.12 -1.45
C SER A 193 -4.68 8.22 -0.86
N CYS A 194 -4.44 8.58 0.41
CA CYS A 194 -5.07 9.77 1.00
C CYS A 194 -4.53 11.03 0.29
N PHE A 195 -3.21 11.05 0.10
CA PHE A 195 -2.51 12.14 -0.55
C PHE A 195 -1.45 11.65 -1.54
N ILE A 196 -1.42 12.32 -2.70
CA ILE A 196 -0.42 12.16 -3.74
C ILE A 196 -0.09 13.54 -4.32
N ASP A 197 1.19 13.86 -4.47
CA ASP A 197 1.65 15.21 -4.85
C ASP A 197 1.75 15.46 -6.35
N PHE A 198 1.72 14.41 -7.17
CA PHE A 198 1.78 14.51 -8.64
C PHE A 198 0.40 14.42 -9.32
N VAL A 199 -0.69 14.52 -8.53
CA VAL A 199 -2.08 14.61 -9.03
C VAL A 199 -2.84 15.65 -8.21
N SER A 200 -3.25 16.75 -8.84
CA SER A 200 -4.10 17.75 -8.18
C SER A 200 -5.51 17.22 -7.90
N VAL A 201 -6.23 17.89 -6.98
CA VAL A 201 -7.61 17.52 -6.64
C VAL A 201 -8.53 17.61 -7.86
N GLU A 202 -8.31 18.61 -8.71
CA GLU A 202 -9.04 18.87 -9.95
C GLU A 202 -8.76 17.81 -11.03
N GLU A 203 -7.58 17.18 -10.98
CA GLU A 203 -7.16 16.14 -11.93
C GLU A 203 -7.61 14.72 -11.50
N ARG A 204 -7.88 14.48 -10.21
CA ARG A 204 -8.30 13.16 -9.71
C ARG A 204 -9.45 12.52 -10.50
N PRO A 205 -10.54 13.22 -10.90
CA PRO A 205 -11.59 12.62 -11.73
C PRO A 205 -11.09 12.09 -13.07
N GLN A 206 -10.01 12.65 -13.62
CA GLN A 206 -9.44 12.25 -14.90
C GLN A 206 -8.71 10.90 -14.82
N LEU A 207 -8.19 10.54 -13.65
CA LEU A 207 -7.58 9.23 -13.37
C LEU A 207 -8.63 8.13 -13.14
N GLY A 208 -9.89 8.54 -12.95
CA GLY A 208 -11.05 7.68 -12.81
C GLY A 208 -11.73 7.87 -11.46
N GLU A 209 -13.06 8.07 -11.48
CA GLU A 209 -13.91 8.30 -10.29
C GLU A 209 -13.79 7.21 -9.21
N LYS A 210 -13.24 6.04 -9.58
CA LYS A 210 -13.17 4.83 -8.76
C LYS A 210 -11.78 4.57 -8.16
N TRP A 211 -10.83 5.49 -8.32
CA TRP A 211 -9.53 5.38 -7.64
C TRP A 211 -9.63 6.01 -6.23
N ASN A 212 -10.17 5.22 -5.30
CA ASN A 212 -10.34 5.60 -3.89
C ASN A 212 -10.49 4.33 -3.03
N TYR A 213 -10.39 4.48 -1.70
CA TYR A 213 -10.47 3.36 -0.75
C TYR A 213 -11.82 2.65 -0.63
N ARG A 214 -12.89 3.21 -1.22
CA ARG A 214 -14.25 2.70 -1.01
C ARG A 214 -14.62 1.64 -2.05
N THR A 215 -14.08 1.74 -3.27
CA THR A 215 -14.58 1.00 -4.43
C THR A 215 -14.60 -0.52 -4.24
N ILE A 216 -13.63 -1.12 -3.54
CA ILE A 216 -13.69 -2.57 -3.26
C ILE A 216 -14.90 -2.90 -2.37
N SER A 217 -15.08 -2.16 -1.28
CA SER A 217 -16.17 -2.38 -0.31
C SER A 217 -17.55 -2.04 -0.88
N THR A 218 -17.67 -0.93 -1.60
CA THR A 218 -18.97 -0.40 -2.04
C THR A 218 -19.41 -0.91 -3.42
N GLU A 219 -18.48 -1.41 -4.25
CA GLU A 219 -18.81 -1.84 -5.61
C GLU A 219 -18.32 -3.26 -5.94
N VAL A 220 -17.04 -3.58 -5.66
CA VAL A 220 -16.46 -4.86 -6.10
C VAL A 220 -17.04 -6.04 -5.32
N ILE A 221 -17.04 -5.99 -3.99
CA ILE A 221 -17.59 -7.06 -3.15
C ILE A 221 -19.08 -7.30 -3.48
N PRO A 222 -19.96 -6.27 -3.50
CA PRO A 222 -21.35 -6.46 -3.92
C PRO A 222 -21.50 -7.08 -5.32
N ALA A 223 -20.65 -6.71 -6.27
CA ALA A 223 -20.69 -7.26 -7.62
C ALA A 223 -20.23 -8.74 -7.67
N LEU A 224 -19.21 -9.12 -6.91
CA LEU A 224 -18.77 -10.52 -6.77
C LEU A 224 -19.86 -11.39 -6.17
N LEU A 225 -20.50 -10.92 -5.09
CA LEU A 225 -21.63 -11.61 -4.45
C LEU A 225 -22.79 -11.79 -5.44
N LYS A 226 -23.15 -10.74 -6.18
CA LYS A 226 -24.18 -10.81 -7.23
C LYS A 226 -23.83 -11.80 -8.34
N ALA A 227 -22.54 -12.00 -8.62
CA ALA A 227 -22.04 -12.96 -9.62
C ALA A 227 -21.95 -14.41 -9.08
N GLY A 228 -22.33 -14.66 -7.83
CA GLY A 228 -22.37 -15.98 -7.21
C GLY A 228 -21.09 -16.38 -6.47
N VAL A 229 -20.16 -15.45 -6.23
CA VAL A 229 -19.05 -15.67 -5.29
C VAL A 229 -19.63 -15.68 -3.87
N THR A 230 -19.23 -16.64 -3.04
CA THR A 230 -19.77 -16.78 -1.68
C THR A 230 -19.10 -15.82 -0.71
N GLU A 231 -19.79 -15.48 0.39
CA GLU A 231 -19.18 -14.71 1.48
C GLU A 231 -17.94 -15.42 2.05
N SER A 232 -17.96 -16.76 2.14
CA SER A 232 -16.78 -17.53 2.55
C SER A 232 -15.59 -17.36 1.60
N THR A 233 -15.84 -17.18 0.29
CA THR A 233 -14.76 -16.92 -0.67
C THR A 233 -14.24 -15.49 -0.52
N ILE A 234 -15.12 -14.53 -0.25
CA ILE A 234 -14.72 -13.14 0.05
C ILE A 234 -13.85 -13.11 1.32
N GLU A 235 -14.23 -13.85 2.35
CA GLU A 235 -13.47 -14.03 3.58
C GLU A 235 -12.09 -14.64 3.30
N THR A 236 -12.02 -15.68 2.46
CA THR A 236 -10.74 -16.24 2.04
C THR A 236 -9.84 -15.21 1.36
N ILE A 237 -10.40 -14.37 0.49
CA ILE A 237 -9.64 -13.36 -0.26
C ILE A 237 -9.14 -12.22 0.63
N LEU A 238 -9.95 -11.77 1.58
CA LEU A 238 -9.68 -10.57 2.39
C LEU A 238 -9.13 -10.85 3.78
N VAL A 239 -9.25 -12.08 4.29
CA VAL A 239 -8.83 -12.46 5.65
C VAL A 239 -7.82 -13.60 5.60
N ASP A 240 -8.23 -14.77 5.05
CA ASP A 240 -7.38 -15.97 5.11
C ASP A 240 -6.10 -15.83 4.28
N ASN A 241 -6.20 -15.28 3.07
CA ASN A 241 -5.05 -15.11 2.17
C ASN A 241 -4.02 -14.11 2.73
N PRO A 242 -4.41 -12.88 3.16
CA PRO A 242 -3.48 -11.97 3.82
C PRO A 242 -2.84 -12.56 5.08
N ARG A 243 -3.63 -13.28 5.90
CA ARG A 243 -3.10 -13.99 7.08
C ARG A 243 -2.07 -15.06 6.70
N ARG A 244 -2.39 -15.93 5.73
CA ARG A 244 -1.48 -16.99 5.25
C ARG A 244 -0.17 -16.42 4.71
N TYR A 245 -0.22 -15.29 4.02
CA TYR A 245 0.97 -14.59 3.55
C TYR A 245 1.96 -14.32 4.68
N PHE A 246 1.48 -13.80 5.82
CA PHE A 246 2.33 -13.53 6.97
C PHE A 246 2.69 -14.77 7.80
N GLU A 247 1.85 -15.79 7.83
CA GLU A 247 2.14 -17.04 8.54
C GLU A 247 3.11 -17.95 7.78
N GLY A 248 3.41 -17.66 6.51
CA GLY A 248 4.33 -18.45 5.68
C GLY A 248 3.79 -19.83 5.30
N VAL A 249 2.48 -20.04 5.43
CA VAL A 249 1.82 -21.30 5.09
C VAL A 249 1.50 -21.28 3.59
N ARG A 250 2.11 -22.19 2.82
CA ARG A 250 1.79 -22.37 1.40
C ARG A 250 0.45 -23.11 1.26
N ALA A 251 -0.36 -22.68 0.29
CA ALA A 251 -1.53 -23.41 -0.20
C ALA A 251 -1.09 -24.70 -0.95
#